data_AF-A0A3M1PIT5-F1
#
_entry.id   AF-A0A3M1PIT5-F1
#
_cell.length_a   1.000
_cell.length_b   1.000
_cell.length_c   1.000
_cell.angle_alpha   90.00
_cell.angle_beta   90.00
_cell.angle_gamma   90.00
#
_symmetry.space_group_name_H-M   'P 1'
#
loop_
_entity.id
_entity.type
_entity.pdbx_description
1 polymer ?
#
loop_
_entity_poly.entity_id
_entity_poly.type
_entity_poly.pdbx_seq_one_letter_code
_entity_poly.pdbx_strand_id
1 'polypeptide(L)' 'MYLEYFRLAEAPFSIAPNPKYLYLGRKHQEALAHLIYGLRGEGGIVVLTGEVGTGKTTISRKLLEDIPENT' A
#
# COMPACT_ATOMS: atom_id res chain seq x y z
N MET A 1 -10.64 27.75 5.03
CA MET A 1 -10.81 28.86 4.06
C MET A 1 -10.71 28.40 2.61
N TYR A 2 -9.55 27.91 2.12
CA TYR A 2 -9.45 27.43 0.72
C TYR A 2 -10.14 26.08 0.44
N LEU A 3 -10.17 25.17 1.41
CA LEU A 3 -10.80 23.85 1.25
C LEU A 3 -12.29 23.95 0.94
N GLU A 4 -13.04 24.74 1.71
CA GLU A 4 -14.49 24.93 1.51
C GLU A 4 -14.79 25.66 0.19
N TYR A 5 -14.00 26.69 -0.13
CA TYR A 5 -14.15 27.46 -1.37
C TYR A 5 -13.99 26.56 -2.62
N PHE A 6 -13.00 25.66 -2.61
CA PHE A 6 -12.74 24.72 -3.70
C PHE A 6 -13.42 23.35 -3.53
N ARG A 7 -14.21 23.16 -2.46
CA ARG A 7 -14.84 21.88 -2.09
C ARG A 7 -13.87 20.70 -2.01
N LEU A 8 -12.66 20.96 -1.49
CA LEU A 8 -11.64 19.94 -1.27
C LEU A 8 -11.82 19.32 0.12
N ALA A 9 -11.67 18.00 0.20
CA ALA A 9 -11.75 17.27 1.47
C ALA A 9 -10.50 17.48 2.35
N GLU A 10 -9.35 17.75 1.74
CA GLU A 10 -8.07 17.96 2.42
C GLU A 10 -7.15 18.87 1.62
N ALA A 11 -6.06 19.32 2.24
CA ALA A 11 -5.07 20.18 1.61
C ALA A 11 -4.50 19.53 0.33
N PRO A 12 -4.66 20.16 -0.84
CA PRO A 12 -4.11 19.61 -2.08
C PRO A 12 -2.58 19.80 -2.11
N PHE A 13 -1.90 19.00 -2.91
CA PHE A 13 -0.46 19.12 -3.23
C PHE A 13 0.51 18.88 -2.05
N SER A 14 0.24 17.88 -1.21
CA SER A 14 1.27 17.36 -0.29
C SER A 14 2.49 16.86 -1.07
N ILE A 15 3.69 17.22 -0.60
CA ILE A 15 4.96 16.71 -1.13
C ILE A 15 5.15 15.23 -0.74
N ALA A 16 4.65 14.85 0.44
CA ALA A 16 4.75 13.49 0.93
C ALA A 16 3.64 12.62 0.30
N PRO A 17 3.98 11.42 -0.20
CA PRO A 17 2.98 10.47 -0.67
C PRO A 17 2.07 10.05 0.48
N ASN A 18 0.76 10.18 0.30
CA ASN A 18 -0.25 9.82 1.30
C ASN A 18 -0.75 8.38 1.04
N PRO A 19 -0.51 7.43 1.97
CA PRO A 19 -0.92 6.02 1.80
C PRO A 19 -2.41 5.83 1.54
N LYS A 20 -3.28 6.76 2.01
CA LYS A 20 -4.73 6.72 1.77
C LYS A 20 -5.10 6.74 0.29
N TYR A 21 -4.21 7.28 -0.56
CA TYR A 21 -4.42 7.40 -1.99
C TYR A 21 -3.60 6.37 -2.79
N LEU A 22 -3.19 5.27 -2.14
CA LEU A 22 -2.50 4.18 -2.82
C LEU A 22 -3.39 3.57 -3.90
N TYR A 23 -2.97 3.71 -5.16
CA TYR A 23 -3.60 3.03 -6.29
C TYR A 23 -2.96 1.65 -6.52
N LEU A 24 -3.69 0.60 -6.15
CA LEU A 24 -3.30 -0.77 -6.43
C LEU A 24 -3.73 -1.16 -7.85
N GLY A 25 -2.88 -0.88 -8.83
CA GLY A 25 -3.02 -1.45 -10.17
C GLY A 25 -2.95 -2.99 -10.14
N ARG A 26 -3.40 -3.64 -11.22
CA ARG A 26 -3.56 -5.10 -11.29
C ARG A 26 -2.35 -5.90 -10.77
N LYS A 27 -1.14 -5.57 -11.23
CA LYS A 27 0.09 -6.27 -10.78
C LYS A 27 0.38 -6.08 -9.29
N HIS A 28 0.08 -4.89 -8.75
CA HIS A 28 0.25 -4.62 -7.32
C HIS A 28 -0.77 -5.39 -6.48
N GLN A 29 -2.01 -5.54 -6.96
CA GLN A 29 -3.04 -6.35 -6.30
C GLN A 29 -2.66 -7.83 -6.27
N GLU A 30 -2.21 -8.37 -7.41
CA GLU A 30 -1.74 -9.76 -7.52
C GLU A 30 -0.56 -10.02 -6.55
N ALA A 31 0.44 -9.12 -6.53
CA ALA A 31 1.57 -9.21 -5.62
C ALA A 31 1.14 -9.17 -4.13
N LEU A 32 0.23 -8.25 -3.76
CA LEU A 32 -0.28 -8.16 -2.40
C LEU A 32 -1.05 -9.42 -1.99
N ALA A 33 -1.88 -9.97 -2.89
CA ALA A 33 -2.61 -11.21 -2.63
C ALA A 33 -1.67 -12.39 -2.38
N HIS A 34 -0.58 -12.52 -3.15
CA HIS A 34 0.44 -13.54 -2.93
C HIS A 34 1.15 -13.40 -1.58
N LEU A 35 1.44 -12.16 -1.16
CA LEU A 35 2.03 -11.89 0.15
C LEU A 35 1.08 -12.29 1.29
N ILE A 36 -0.17 -11.87 1.23
CA ILE A 36 -1.19 -12.23 2.24
C ILE A 36 -1.39 -13.74 2.29
N TYR A 37 -1.46 -14.41 1.14
CA TYR A 37 -1.58 -15.86 1.08
C TYR A 37 -0.39 -16.56 1.73
N GLY A 38 0.83 -16.11 1.44
CA GLY A 38 2.05 -16.68 2.02
C GLY A 38 2.16 -16.49 3.53
N LEU A 39 1.58 -15.41 4.09
CA LEU A 39 1.52 -15.19 5.55
C LEU A 39 0.56 -16.14 6.28
N ARG A 40 -0.45 -16.69 5.60
CA ARG A 40 -1.43 -17.61 6.21
C ARG A 40 -0.92 -19.05 6.31
N GLY A 41 0.19 -19.37 5.65
CA GLY A 41 0.82 -20.69 5.75
C GLY A 41 1.68 -20.82 7.00
N GLU A 42 1.87 -22.04 7.49
CA GLU A 42 2.85 -22.32 8.54
C GLU A 42 4.27 -22.29 7.95
N GLY A 43 5.13 -21.41 8.47
CA GLY A 43 6.57 -21.43 8.24
C GLY A 43 7.00 -21.28 6.78
N GLY A 44 7.13 -20.03 6.30
CA GLY A 44 7.64 -19.73 4.97
C GLY A 44 8.31 -18.36 4.86
N ILE A 45 9.08 -18.17 3.79
CA ILE A 45 9.64 -16.88 3.40
C ILE A 45 8.99 -16.47 2.08
N VAL A 46 8.43 -15.26 2.02
CA VAL A 46 7.89 -14.67 0.79
C VAL A 46 8.82 -13.55 0.34
N VAL A 47 9.19 -13.53 -0.94
CA VAL A 47 10.09 -12.53 -1.51
C VAL A 47 9.34 -11.70 -2.56
N LEU A 48 9.25 -10.38 -2.33
CA LEU A 48 8.71 -9.44 -3.30
C LEU A 48 9.84 -8.86 -4.17
N THR A 49 9.85 -9.19 -5.46
CA THR A 49 10.89 -8.75 -6.41
C THR A 49 10.35 -7.72 -7.43
N GLY A 50 11.26 -7.01 -8.09
CA GLY A 50 10.94 -6.02 -9.10
C GLY A 50 12.01 -4.92 -9.22
N GLU A 51 11.99 -4.18 -10.32
CA GLU A 51 12.95 -3.10 -10.60
C GLU A 51 12.81 -1.90 -9.66
N VAL A 52 13.76 -0.96 -9.72
CA VAL A 52 13.68 0.30 -8.96
C VAL A 52 12.42 1.06 -9.37
N GLY A 53 11.69 1.60 -8.38
CA GLY A 53 10.47 2.37 -8.64
C GLY A 53 9.19 1.56 -8.87
N THR A 54 9.23 0.22 -8.82
CA THR A 54 8.02 -0.63 -9.04
C THR A 54 7.08 -0.74 -7.83
N GLY A 55 7.23 0.11 -6.82
CA GLY A 55 6.31 0.14 -5.68
C GLY A 55 6.49 -0.97 -4.64
N LYS A 56 7.60 -1.70 -4.61
CA LYS A 56 7.88 -2.77 -3.63
C LYS A 56 7.66 -2.32 -2.18
N THR A 57 8.30 -1.21 -1.77
CA THR A 57 8.16 -0.64 -0.43
C THR A 57 6.73 -0.22 -0.13
N THR A 58 6.02 0.29 -1.13
CA THR A 58 4.63 0.73 -0.99
C THR A 58 3.70 -0.46 -0.73
N ILE A 59 3.89 -1.57 -1.46
CA ILE A 59 3.13 -2.82 -1.25
C ILE A 59 3.45 -3.40 0.14
N SER A 60 4.72 -3.44 0.55
CA SER A 60 5.09 -3.93 1.89
C SER A 60 4.47 -3.10 3.02
N ARG A 61 4.39 -1.77 2.87
CA ARG A 61 3.69 -0.92 3.85
C ARG A 61 2.20 -1.20 3.87
N LYS A 62 1.57 -1.34 2.71
CA LYS A 62 0.14 -1.66 2.62
C LYS A 62 -0.18 -3.01 3.27
N LEU A 63 0.67 -4.00 3.07
CA LEU A 63 0.56 -5.29 3.72
C LEU A 63 0.57 -5.16 5.25
N LEU A 64 1.51 -4.38 5.81
CA LEU A 64 1.58 -4.16 7.26
C LEU A 64 0.36 -3.42 7.81
N GLU A 65 -0.24 -2.51 7.04
CA GLU A 65 -1.50 -1.84 7.42
C GLU A 65 -2.72 -2.78 7.40
N ASP A 66 -2.69 -3.84 6.57
CA ASP A 66 -3.80 -4.80 6.43
C ASP A 66 -3.72 -5.98 7.43
N ILE A 67 -2.59 -6.16 8.11
CA ILE A 67 -2.40 -7.20 9.13
C ILE A 67 -2.95 -6.70 10.48
N PRO A 68 -3.80 -7.47 11.18
CA PRO A 68 -4.27 -7.09 12.51
C PRO A 68 -3.11 -6.99 13.50
N GLU A 69 -3.16 -6.02 14.42
CA GLU A 69 -2.12 -5.80 15.44
C GLU A 69 -1.82 -7.01 16.34
N ASN A 70 -2.71 -8.03 16.36
CA ASN A 70 -2.59 -9.25 17.17
C ASN A 70 -2.36 -10.52 16.34
N THR A 71 -1.50 -10.47 15.32
CA THR A 71 -1.01 -11.69 14.64
C THR A 71 0.15 -12.30 15.42
#